data_AF-A0A231PCB0-F1
#
_entry.id   AF-A0A231PCB0-F1
#
_cell.length_a   1.000
_cell.length_b   1.000
_cell.length_c   1.000
_cell.angle_alpha   90.00
_cell.angle_beta   90.00
_cell.angle_gamma   90.00
#
_symmetry.space_group_name_H-M   'P 1'
#
loop_
_entity.id
_entity.type
_entity.pdbx_description
1 polymer ?
#
loop_
_entity_poly.entity_id
_entity_poly.type
_entity_poly.pdbx_seq_one_letter_code
_entity_poly.pdbx_strand_id
1 'polypeptide(L)'
;MSTHILDRLGLRRAAEADALTAGTKTFVPVHLGTHDVTVGSVLDALRADPALLPPRTGHLGNWEDIAAGRSGPMDFNTAICGGGHGYPLIYGFTRTEADTEGGDEAYQPGSLIERGKRHVLPLHTWDGTRFVRRDRGKPLFCPLVQAEADGQLVPLVELHWQRMLDLPGYRFRQWAAVLTERAALVTDMLTLLLEQAAAQGRNQAFAELISQAVRLDGEVGRCDLRPDGSGYVLDGHRYPSARALAEAVMLTVRALVEPADFFARMRDLPPVLPVMSLQLTNVLFALLDAHHPDAPAGPPERPFITHLHWGARAMAGCPPRRGGYLSRRSTVRSLRAITDPLARHFDEAAPVAFVLLPAQAFMLCPPSTAPADAEVMAQLFAAVRAAGPDAAYDTTLTWLDSHRDRLSPYLRGRFRSGSGVPADGTPRDAAAPVEPEGFRELTFRQACGVVAGFEEVLG
;
A
#
# COMPACT_ATOMS: atom_id res chain seq x y z
N MET A 1 -2.10 27.85 -17.07
CA MET A 1 -1.04 27.03 -16.45
C MET A 1 -1.58 26.56 -15.11
N SER A 2 -1.71 25.25 -14.90
CA SER A 2 -2.15 24.72 -13.60
C SER A 2 -1.09 25.08 -12.55
N THR A 3 -1.50 25.64 -11.42
CA THR A 3 -0.59 25.88 -10.30
C THR A 3 -0.15 24.54 -9.73
N HIS A 4 1.17 24.33 -9.59
CA HIS A 4 1.75 23.09 -9.07
C HIS A 4 1.12 22.71 -7.71
N ILE A 5 0.78 21.44 -7.50
CA ILE A 5 -0.06 21.04 -6.37
C ILE A 5 0.57 21.36 -5.00
N LEU A 6 1.90 21.29 -4.87
CA LEU A 6 2.58 21.73 -3.64
C LEU A 6 2.36 23.21 -3.33
N ASP A 7 2.22 24.07 -4.34
CA ASP A 7 2.00 25.50 -4.14
C ASP A 7 0.57 25.73 -3.69
N ARG A 8 -0.38 25.07 -4.36
CA ARG A 8 -1.80 25.11 -4.02
C ARG A 8 -2.07 24.65 -2.58
N LEU A 9 -1.35 23.64 -2.12
CA LEU A 9 -1.51 23.09 -0.76
C LEU A 9 -0.58 23.77 0.27
N GLY A 10 0.26 24.74 -0.14
CA GLY A 10 1.20 25.42 0.77
C GLY A 10 2.33 24.52 1.30
N LEU A 11 2.70 23.47 0.57
CA LEU A 11 3.63 22.42 0.99
C LEU A 11 5.06 22.59 0.47
N ARG A 12 5.38 23.60 -0.36
CA ARG A 12 6.74 23.78 -0.92
C ARG A 12 7.86 23.70 0.12
N ARG A 13 7.66 24.37 1.26
CA ARG A 13 8.65 24.39 2.35
C ARG A 13 8.78 23.03 3.02
N ALA A 14 7.67 22.33 3.26
CA ALA A 14 7.67 21.00 3.86
C ALA A 14 8.30 19.95 2.92
N ALA A 15 8.11 20.10 1.61
CA ALA A 15 8.73 19.29 0.58
C ALA A 15 10.22 19.63 0.35
N GLU A 16 10.74 20.68 0.98
CA GLU A 16 12.09 21.19 0.73
C GLU A 16 12.36 21.39 -0.77
N ALA A 17 11.40 22.00 -1.48
CA ALA A 17 11.39 22.10 -2.94
C ALA A 17 12.69 22.70 -3.52
N ASP A 18 13.32 23.64 -2.81
CA ASP A 18 14.60 24.24 -3.24
C ASP A 18 15.75 23.22 -3.18
N ALA A 19 15.77 22.36 -2.15
CA ALA A 19 16.79 21.33 -1.99
C ALA A 19 16.64 20.22 -3.04
N LEU A 20 15.39 19.83 -3.37
CA LEU A 20 15.07 18.91 -4.45
C LEU A 20 15.47 19.49 -5.82
N THR A 21 15.11 20.75 -6.07
CA THR A 21 15.45 21.46 -7.32
C THR A 21 16.96 21.58 -7.52
N ALA A 22 17.71 21.88 -6.44
CA ALA A 22 19.16 21.96 -6.46
C ALA A 22 19.86 20.57 -6.47
N GLY A 23 19.10 19.47 -6.37
CA GLY A 23 19.65 18.11 -6.32
C GLY A 23 20.45 17.78 -5.05
N THR A 24 20.35 18.61 -4.01
CA THR A 24 21.01 18.36 -2.71
C THR A 24 20.26 17.34 -1.85
N LYS A 25 18.99 17.09 -2.18
CA LYS A 25 18.17 15.97 -1.71
C LYS A 25 17.50 15.32 -2.92
N THR A 26 17.38 14.00 -2.91
CA THR A 26 16.71 13.23 -3.97
C THR A 26 15.40 12.60 -3.52
N PHE A 27 15.14 12.58 -2.21
CA PHE A 27 13.88 12.08 -1.67
C PHE A 27 13.50 12.87 -0.41
N VAL A 28 12.28 13.40 -0.37
CA VAL A 28 11.70 14.10 0.78
C VAL A 28 10.25 13.63 0.97
N PRO A 29 9.93 12.93 2.08
CA PRO A 29 8.55 12.63 2.40
C PRO A 29 7.88 13.85 3.06
N VAL A 30 6.64 14.12 2.68
CA VAL A 30 5.75 15.12 3.30
C VAL A 30 4.55 14.38 3.87
N HIS A 31 4.38 14.40 5.18
CA HIS A 31 3.30 13.65 5.83
C HIS A 31 2.12 14.57 6.17
N LEU A 32 1.00 14.51 5.44
CA LEU A 32 -0.11 15.47 5.67
C LEU A 32 -0.72 15.42 7.08
N GLY A 33 -0.70 14.26 7.75
CA GLY A 33 -1.14 14.15 9.14
C GLY A 33 -0.34 14.99 10.15
N THR A 34 0.74 15.67 9.73
CA THR A 34 1.49 16.62 10.55
C THR A 34 1.36 18.06 10.06
N HIS A 35 0.41 18.36 9.17
CA HIS A 35 0.22 19.67 8.56
C HIS A 35 -1.23 20.16 8.67
N ASP A 36 -1.38 21.48 8.69
CA ASP A 36 -2.67 22.16 8.78
C ASP A 36 -3.31 22.38 7.40
N VAL A 37 -3.28 21.34 6.57
CA VAL A 37 -3.96 21.30 5.26
C VAL A 37 -5.32 20.66 5.46
N THR A 38 -6.40 21.32 5.05
CA THR A 38 -7.76 20.78 5.17
C THR A 38 -7.99 19.60 4.24
N VAL A 39 -8.79 18.63 4.69
CA VAL A 39 -9.21 17.48 3.87
C VAL A 39 -9.86 17.98 2.59
N GLY A 40 -10.78 18.96 2.70
CA GLY A 40 -11.45 19.57 1.57
C GLY A 40 -10.49 20.18 0.55
N SER A 41 -9.46 20.91 0.99
CA SER A 41 -8.47 21.52 0.08
C SER A 41 -7.73 20.48 -0.77
N VAL A 42 -7.39 19.32 -0.19
CA VAL A 42 -6.76 18.22 -0.95
C VAL A 42 -7.75 17.62 -1.92
N LEU A 43 -8.97 17.31 -1.48
CA LEU A 43 -9.99 16.71 -2.35
C LEU A 43 -10.38 17.63 -3.51
N ASP A 44 -10.46 18.93 -3.28
CA ASP A 44 -10.72 19.93 -4.32
C ASP A 44 -9.51 20.15 -5.22
N ALA A 45 -8.29 19.92 -4.73
CA ALA A 45 -7.09 19.92 -5.57
C ALA A 45 -7.08 18.73 -6.53
N LEU A 46 -7.37 17.52 -6.04
CA LEU A 46 -7.47 16.32 -6.86
C LEU A 46 -8.60 16.42 -7.89
N ARG A 47 -9.77 16.93 -7.50
CA ARG A 47 -10.90 17.11 -8.43
C ARG A 47 -10.58 18.10 -9.57
N ALA A 48 -9.80 19.12 -9.28
CA ALA A 48 -9.44 20.15 -10.26
C ALA A 48 -8.35 19.70 -11.24
N ASP A 49 -7.63 18.61 -10.95
CA ASP A 49 -6.63 18.02 -11.83
C ASP A 49 -6.96 16.54 -12.08
N PRO A 50 -7.84 16.23 -13.05
CA PRO A 50 -8.29 14.86 -13.30
C PRO A 50 -7.18 13.89 -13.72
N ALA A 51 -6.03 14.40 -14.18
CA ALA A 51 -4.89 13.55 -14.52
C ALA A 51 -4.22 13.01 -13.24
N LEU A 52 -4.26 13.77 -12.14
CA LEU A 52 -3.68 13.42 -10.86
C LEU A 52 -4.65 12.55 -10.05
N LEU A 53 -4.42 11.25 -10.07
CA LEU A 53 -5.19 10.27 -9.31
C LEU A 53 -4.24 9.45 -8.42
N PRO A 54 -4.03 9.87 -7.16
CA PRO A 54 -3.08 9.21 -6.26
C PRO A 54 -3.45 7.74 -6.03
N PRO A 55 -2.47 6.80 -6.06
CA PRO A 55 -2.73 5.42 -5.72
C PRO A 55 -3.08 5.29 -4.23
N ARG A 56 -4.05 4.41 -3.95
CA ARG A 56 -4.22 3.78 -2.65
C ARG A 56 -3.70 2.36 -2.78
N THR A 57 -2.52 2.09 -2.21
CA THR A 57 -1.97 0.72 -2.16
C THR A 57 -2.77 -0.20 -1.26
N GLY A 58 -3.21 -1.35 -1.78
CA GLY A 58 -3.81 -2.45 -1.01
C GLY A 58 -3.31 -3.80 -1.49
N HIS A 59 -3.72 -4.89 -0.84
CA HIS A 59 -3.24 -6.23 -1.19
C HIS A 59 -4.32 -7.03 -1.92
N LEU A 60 -3.96 -8.21 -2.43
CA LEU A 60 -4.92 -9.20 -2.96
C LEU A 60 -5.83 -9.69 -1.82
N GLY A 61 -7.11 -9.93 -2.11
CA GLY A 61 -8.07 -10.47 -1.14
C GLY A 61 -9.46 -9.86 -1.26
N ASN A 62 -10.10 -9.62 -0.10
CA ASN A 62 -11.50 -9.28 0.14
C ASN A 62 -12.06 -7.95 -0.44
N TRP A 63 -11.67 -7.57 -1.64
CA TRP A 63 -12.04 -6.28 -2.25
C TRP A 63 -13.53 -6.11 -2.53
N GLU A 64 -14.33 -7.16 -2.60
CA GLU A 64 -15.77 -7.08 -2.83
C GLU A 64 -16.50 -6.50 -1.62
N ASP A 65 -16.09 -6.90 -0.41
CA ASP A 65 -16.62 -6.32 0.81
C ASP A 65 -16.03 -4.94 1.10
N ILE A 66 -14.76 -4.71 0.73
CA ILE A 66 -14.17 -3.38 0.79
C ILE A 66 -14.96 -2.45 -0.13
N ALA A 67 -15.20 -2.86 -1.37
CA ALA A 67 -15.90 -2.06 -2.37
C ALA A 67 -17.35 -1.77 -1.95
N ALA A 68 -17.98 -2.70 -1.23
CA ALA A 68 -19.33 -2.56 -0.70
C ALA A 68 -19.41 -1.80 0.65
N GLY A 69 -18.28 -1.37 1.22
CA GLY A 69 -18.25 -0.63 2.50
C GLY A 69 -18.61 -1.49 3.72
N ARG A 70 -18.20 -2.77 3.70
CA ARG A 70 -18.50 -3.78 4.75
C ARG A 70 -17.26 -4.35 5.43
N SER A 71 -16.10 -3.73 5.20
CA SER A 71 -14.80 -4.22 5.65
C SER A 71 -14.25 -3.47 6.87
N GLY A 72 -15.14 -2.85 7.66
CA GLY A 72 -14.83 -2.26 8.95
C GLY A 72 -13.66 -1.29 8.87
N PRO A 73 -12.49 -1.61 9.46
CA PRO A 73 -11.30 -0.76 9.40
C PRO A 73 -10.83 -0.40 7.99
N MET A 74 -11.20 -1.15 6.95
CA MET A 74 -10.77 -0.92 5.56
C MET A 74 -11.76 -0.10 4.71
N ASP A 75 -12.90 0.32 5.28
CA ASP A 75 -13.92 1.11 4.56
C ASP A 75 -13.41 2.49 4.09
N PHE A 76 -12.30 2.97 4.64
CA PHE A 76 -11.63 4.15 4.10
C PHE A 76 -11.23 3.99 2.63
N ASN A 77 -11.04 2.76 2.15
CA ASN A 77 -10.80 2.48 0.74
C ASN A 77 -12.01 2.79 -0.12
N THR A 78 -13.22 2.47 0.37
CA THR A 78 -14.47 2.80 -0.30
C THR A 78 -14.61 4.30 -0.46
N ALA A 79 -14.28 5.06 0.59
CA ALA A 79 -14.37 6.53 0.58
C ALA A 79 -13.37 7.15 -0.40
N ILE A 80 -12.15 6.64 -0.45
CA ILE A 80 -11.10 7.18 -1.32
C ILE A 80 -11.30 6.73 -2.77
N CYS A 81 -11.36 5.42 -3.00
CA CYS A 81 -11.38 4.84 -4.33
C CYS A 81 -12.78 4.93 -4.96
N GLY A 82 -13.83 4.56 -4.21
CA GLY A 82 -15.21 4.68 -4.67
C GLY A 82 -15.67 6.14 -4.78
N GLY A 83 -15.08 7.05 -4.00
CA GLY A 83 -15.31 8.50 -4.12
C GLY A 83 -14.52 9.19 -5.25
N GLY A 84 -13.68 8.45 -5.98
CA GLY A 84 -12.88 9.01 -7.09
C GLY A 84 -11.73 9.92 -6.64
N HIS A 85 -11.27 9.81 -5.39
CA HIS A 85 -10.13 10.57 -4.86
C HIS A 85 -8.79 9.85 -5.00
N GLY A 86 -8.84 8.60 -5.45
CA GLY A 86 -7.69 7.77 -5.74
C GLY A 86 -8.14 6.50 -6.44
N TYR A 87 -7.22 5.57 -6.63
CA TYR A 87 -7.53 4.27 -7.22
C TYR A 87 -6.80 3.14 -6.48
N PRO A 88 -7.38 1.92 -6.46
CA PRO A 88 -6.73 0.78 -5.83
C PRO A 88 -5.55 0.28 -6.69
N LEU A 89 -4.33 0.48 -6.16
CA LEU A 89 -3.09 -0.08 -6.70
C LEU A 89 -2.74 -1.35 -5.91
N ILE A 90 -2.94 -2.51 -6.52
CA ILE A 90 -2.85 -3.81 -5.84
C ILE A 90 -1.40 -4.28 -5.78
N TYR A 91 -0.86 -4.32 -4.56
CA TYR A 91 0.43 -4.90 -4.23
C TYR A 91 0.28 -6.42 -4.02
N GLY A 92 0.86 -7.18 -4.94
CA GLY A 92 0.69 -8.64 -5.00
C GLY A 92 1.76 -9.46 -4.27
N PHE A 93 2.88 -8.86 -3.83
CA PHE A 93 3.91 -9.56 -3.06
C PHE A 93 3.51 -9.74 -1.59
N THR A 94 2.33 -10.33 -1.38
CA THR A 94 1.72 -10.59 -0.09
C THR A 94 1.72 -12.09 0.20
N ARG A 95 1.24 -12.45 1.40
CA ARG A 95 1.18 -13.82 1.89
C ARG A 95 -0.23 -14.17 2.30
N THR A 96 -0.62 -15.42 2.15
CA THR A 96 -1.90 -15.90 2.68
C THR A 96 -1.94 -15.73 4.18
N GLU A 97 -3.11 -15.45 4.73
CA GLU A 97 -3.37 -15.60 6.15
C GLU A 97 -3.17 -17.07 6.57
N ALA A 98 -2.74 -17.27 7.81
CA ALA A 98 -2.36 -18.57 8.37
C ALA A 98 -2.68 -18.63 9.86
N ASP A 99 -2.50 -19.80 10.47
CA ASP A 99 -2.72 -20.01 11.91
C ASP A 99 -1.59 -19.38 12.76
N THR A 100 -0.45 -19.09 12.15
CA THR A 100 0.69 -18.37 12.74
C THR A 100 0.76 -16.93 12.26
N GLU A 101 1.43 -16.08 13.03
CA GLU A 101 1.71 -14.69 12.64
C GLU A 101 2.48 -14.58 11.30
N GLY A 102 2.32 -13.44 10.64
CA GLY A 102 3.11 -13.08 9.45
C GLY A 102 2.42 -13.35 8.10
N GLY A 103 1.14 -13.71 8.12
CA GLY A 103 0.25 -13.71 6.95
C GLY A 103 -0.53 -12.40 6.80
N ASP A 104 -1.30 -12.26 5.71
CA ASP A 104 -2.15 -11.10 5.47
C ASP A 104 -3.54 -11.27 6.09
N GLU A 105 -3.63 -10.98 7.39
CA GLU A 105 -4.90 -11.05 8.14
C GLU A 105 -5.90 -9.97 7.73
N ALA A 106 -5.45 -8.89 7.09
CA ALA A 106 -6.29 -7.77 6.71
C ALA A 106 -7.12 -8.10 5.46
N TYR A 107 -6.47 -8.56 4.39
CA TYR A 107 -7.11 -8.86 3.11
C TYR A 107 -7.49 -10.34 2.94
N GLN A 108 -6.84 -11.23 3.70
CA GLN A 108 -7.10 -12.67 3.73
C GLN A 108 -7.12 -13.33 2.33
N PRO A 109 -6.05 -13.17 1.52
CA PRO A 109 -6.02 -13.68 0.15
C PRO A 109 -6.11 -15.20 0.04
N GLY A 110 -5.83 -15.96 1.09
CA GLY A 110 -6.06 -17.40 1.10
C GLY A 110 -7.54 -17.77 1.17
N SER A 111 -8.47 -16.82 1.30
CA SER A 111 -9.90 -17.07 1.43
C SER A 111 -10.70 -16.21 0.44
N LEU A 112 -11.97 -16.58 0.23
CA LEU A 112 -12.98 -15.68 -0.35
C LEU A 112 -13.81 -15.09 0.78
N ILE A 113 -14.06 -13.79 0.73
CA ILE A 113 -14.93 -13.12 1.70
C ILE A 113 -16.19 -12.66 0.99
N GLU A 114 -17.35 -13.12 1.46
CA GLU A 114 -18.64 -12.82 0.86
C GLU A 114 -19.60 -12.32 1.93
N ARG A 115 -19.96 -11.03 1.86
CA ARG A 115 -20.92 -10.39 2.77
C ARG A 115 -20.53 -10.56 4.25
N GLY A 116 -19.26 -10.39 4.56
CA GLY A 116 -18.67 -10.51 5.89
C GLY A 116 -18.35 -11.94 6.31
N LYS A 117 -18.62 -12.94 5.47
CA LYS A 117 -18.35 -14.35 5.77
C LYS A 117 -17.11 -14.85 5.04
N ARG A 118 -16.21 -15.49 5.80
CA ARG A 118 -15.00 -16.10 5.27
C ARG A 118 -15.24 -17.52 4.75
N HIS A 119 -14.77 -17.78 3.54
CA HIS A 119 -14.75 -19.07 2.86
C HIS A 119 -13.30 -19.47 2.57
N VAL A 120 -12.80 -20.44 3.33
CA VAL A 120 -11.41 -20.91 3.23
C VAL A 120 -11.22 -21.70 1.93
N LEU A 121 -10.26 -21.29 1.11
CA LEU A 121 -9.87 -22.01 -0.11
C LEU A 121 -8.88 -23.15 0.21
N PRO A 122 -8.97 -24.31 -0.47
CA PRO A 122 -7.89 -25.29 -0.52
C PRO A 122 -6.73 -24.74 -1.33
N LEU A 123 -5.53 -24.68 -0.74
CA LEU A 123 -4.35 -24.06 -1.34
C LEU A 123 -3.32 -25.11 -1.73
N HIS A 124 -2.66 -24.89 -2.86
CA HIS A 124 -1.67 -25.78 -3.44
C HIS A 124 -0.41 -25.02 -3.82
N THR A 125 0.75 -25.64 -3.58
CA THR A 125 2.06 -25.12 -4.02
C THR A 125 2.91 -26.26 -4.58
N TRP A 126 4.01 -25.92 -5.26
CA TRP A 126 4.88 -26.89 -5.92
C TRP A 126 5.77 -27.63 -4.90
N ASP A 127 5.83 -28.96 -4.95
CA ASP A 127 6.70 -29.76 -4.07
C ASP A 127 8.07 -30.11 -4.68
N GLY A 128 8.35 -29.59 -5.88
CA GLY A 128 9.50 -29.97 -6.71
C GLY A 128 9.11 -30.82 -7.92
N THR A 129 7.95 -31.48 -7.87
CA THR A 129 7.50 -32.41 -8.92
C THR A 129 6.06 -32.16 -9.40
N ARG A 130 5.18 -31.75 -8.50
CA ARG A 130 3.75 -31.48 -8.74
C ARG A 130 3.22 -30.46 -7.73
N PHE A 131 2.01 -29.99 -7.98
CA PHE A 131 1.26 -29.21 -6.99
C PHE A 131 0.65 -30.14 -5.94
N VAL A 132 0.88 -29.82 -4.68
CA VAL A 132 0.31 -30.55 -3.54
C VAL A 132 -0.43 -29.59 -2.63
N ARG A 133 -1.50 -30.11 -2.03
CA ARG A 133 -2.29 -29.37 -1.06
C ARG A 133 -1.44 -29.04 0.17
N ARG A 134 -1.55 -27.81 0.65
CA ARG A 134 -0.91 -27.32 1.87
C ARG A 134 -1.94 -27.08 2.96
N ASP A 135 -1.51 -27.25 4.21
CA ASP A 135 -2.26 -26.80 5.38
C ASP A 135 -2.07 -25.28 5.58
N ARG A 136 -2.66 -24.74 6.65
CA ARG A 136 -2.55 -23.32 7.03
C ARG A 136 -1.61 -23.08 8.20
N GLY A 137 -0.73 -24.04 8.49
CA GLY A 137 0.23 -23.93 9.58
C GLY A 137 1.25 -22.83 9.36
N LYS A 138 1.42 -22.33 8.12
CA LYS A 138 2.29 -21.21 7.77
C LYS A 138 1.69 -20.36 6.63
N PRO A 139 2.02 -19.07 6.57
CA PRO A 139 1.62 -18.21 5.46
C PRO A 139 2.39 -18.58 4.18
N LEU A 140 1.70 -18.59 3.05
CA LEU A 140 2.27 -18.92 1.73
C LEU A 140 2.37 -17.66 0.87
N PHE A 141 3.44 -17.52 0.09
CA PHE A 141 3.61 -16.39 -0.82
C PHE A 141 2.61 -16.45 -1.98
N CYS A 142 1.66 -15.51 -2.02
CA CYS A 142 0.50 -15.58 -2.91
C CYS A 142 0.83 -15.80 -4.39
N PRO A 143 1.89 -15.18 -4.97
CA PRO A 143 2.27 -15.43 -6.36
C PRO A 143 2.61 -16.89 -6.72
N LEU A 144 2.91 -17.74 -5.73
CA LEU A 144 3.25 -19.16 -5.94
C LEU A 144 2.13 -20.12 -5.54
N VAL A 145 0.95 -19.58 -5.19
CA VAL A 145 -0.18 -20.38 -4.70
C VAL A 145 -1.21 -20.56 -5.81
N GLN A 146 -1.69 -21.80 -5.96
CA GLN A 146 -2.92 -22.10 -6.67
C GLN A 146 -4.03 -22.42 -5.66
N ALA A 147 -5.25 -21.95 -5.92
CA ALA A 147 -6.45 -22.33 -5.20
C ALA A 147 -7.19 -23.42 -5.96
N GLU A 148 -7.84 -24.32 -5.24
CA GLU A 148 -8.85 -25.20 -5.83
C GLU A 148 -10.20 -24.47 -5.86
N ALA A 149 -10.70 -24.18 -7.07
CA ALA A 149 -11.99 -23.55 -7.31
C ALA A 149 -12.71 -24.33 -8.42
N ASP A 150 -13.98 -24.67 -8.19
CA ASP A 150 -14.81 -25.43 -9.14
C ASP A 150 -14.15 -26.73 -9.65
N GLY A 151 -13.39 -27.40 -8.78
CA GLY A 151 -12.67 -28.64 -9.08
C GLY A 151 -11.40 -28.48 -9.91
N GLN A 152 -10.94 -27.24 -10.15
CA GLN A 152 -9.72 -26.94 -10.90
C GLN A 152 -8.71 -26.15 -10.06
N LEU A 153 -7.42 -26.31 -10.38
CA LEU A 153 -6.37 -25.47 -9.81
C LEU A 153 -6.26 -24.18 -10.61
N VAL A 154 -6.57 -23.06 -9.97
CA VAL A 154 -6.45 -21.72 -10.54
C VAL A 154 -5.39 -20.93 -9.78
N PRO A 155 -4.54 -20.12 -10.43
CA PRO A 155 -3.65 -19.20 -9.73
C PRO A 155 -4.43 -18.32 -8.75
N LEU A 156 -3.97 -18.24 -7.50
CA LEU A 156 -4.67 -17.49 -6.45
C LEU A 156 -4.81 -16.00 -6.81
N VAL A 157 -3.75 -15.45 -7.42
CA VAL A 157 -3.72 -14.07 -7.90
C VAL A 157 -4.78 -13.84 -8.96
N GLU A 158 -4.92 -14.76 -9.91
CA GLU A 158 -5.90 -14.67 -11.00
C GLU A 158 -7.33 -14.75 -10.47
N LEU A 159 -7.60 -15.67 -9.54
CA LEU A 159 -8.91 -15.80 -8.89
C LEU A 159 -9.36 -14.47 -8.26
N HIS A 160 -8.50 -13.83 -7.47
CA HIS A 160 -8.82 -12.52 -6.86
C HIS A 160 -8.86 -11.39 -7.89
N TRP A 161 -7.99 -11.43 -8.89
CA TRP A 161 -7.95 -10.41 -9.94
C TRP A 161 -9.23 -10.36 -10.76
N GLN A 162 -9.75 -11.51 -11.20
CA GLN A 162 -11.00 -11.56 -11.95
C GLN A 162 -12.17 -11.02 -11.13
N ARG A 163 -12.26 -11.42 -9.86
CA ARG A 163 -13.31 -10.93 -8.94
C ARG A 163 -13.22 -9.42 -8.71
N MET A 164 -12.02 -8.84 -8.66
CA MET A 164 -11.84 -7.39 -8.61
C MET A 164 -12.28 -6.69 -9.89
N LEU A 165 -12.00 -7.26 -11.07
CA LEU A 165 -12.41 -6.68 -12.35
C LEU A 165 -13.93 -6.64 -12.54
N ASP A 166 -14.65 -7.57 -11.91
CA ASP A 166 -16.11 -7.61 -11.93
C ASP A 166 -16.77 -6.53 -11.04
N LEU A 167 -16.00 -5.79 -10.23
CA LEU A 167 -16.53 -4.75 -9.34
C LEU A 167 -16.76 -3.43 -10.10
N PRO A 168 -18.01 -2.96 -10.22
CA PRO A 168 -18.32 -1.76 -10.98
C PRO A 168 -17.80 -0.49 -10.27
N GLY A 169 -17.35 0.47 -11.06
CA GLY A 169 -16.95 1.81 -10.57
C GLY A 169 -15.57 1.87 -9.92
N TYR A 170 -14.85 0.74 -9.82
CA TYR A 170 -13.48 0.72 -9.33
C TYR A 170 -12.48 0.62 -10.49
N ARG A 171 -11.37 1.32 -10.31
CA ARG A 171 -10.26 1.30 -11.25
C ARG A 171 -9.07 0.53 -10.66
N PHE A 172 -9.16 -0.78 -10.69
CA PHE A 172 -8.06 -1.63 -10.23
C PHE A 172 -6.87 -1.57 -11.18
N ARG A 173 -5.66 -1.48 -10.61
CA ARG A 173 -4.41 -1.70 -11.33
C ARG A 173 -3.51 -2.58 -10.47
N GLN A 174 -2.86 -3.57 -11.08
CA GLN A 174 -1.81 -4.30 -10.39
C GLN A 174 -0.53 -3.49 -10.36
N TRP A 175 0.13 -3.42 -9.20
CA TRP A 175 1.48 -2.84 -9.11
C TRP A 175 2.45 -3.55 -10.06
N ALA A 176 2.34 -4.87 -10.16
CA ALA A 176 3.16 -5.66 -11.07
C ALA A 176 2.98 -5.27 -12.54
N ALA A 177 1.78 -4.82 -12.96
CA ALA A 177 1.57 -4.34 -14.32
C ALA A 177 2.40 -3.07 -14.61
N VAL A 178 2.44 -2.12 -13.66
CA VAL A 178 3.28 -0.91 -13.76
C VAL A 178 4.76 -1.27 -13.94
N LEU A 179 5.24 -2.27 -13.20
CA LEU A 179 6.62 -2.75 -13.31
C LEU A 179 6.87 -3.43 -14.67
N THR A 180 5.94 -4.25 -15.15
CA THR A 180 6.09 -5.01 -16.41
C THR A 180 6.05 -4.10 -17.63
N GLU A 181 5.22 -3.05 -17.63
CA GLU A 181 5.18 -2.01 -18.67
C GLU A 181 6.56 -1.33 -18.87
N ARG A 182 7.42 -1.37 -17.84
CA ARG A 182 8.76 -0.79 -17.81
C ARG A 182 9.83 -1.82 -17.44
N ALA A 183 9.61 -3.10 -17.76
CA ALA A 183 10.44 -4.20 -17.27
C ALA A 183 11.94 -4.02 -17.55
N ALA A 184 12.31 -3.55 -18.74
CA ALA A 184 13.72 -3.30 -19.10
C ALA A 184 14.35 -2.24 -18.18
N LEU A 185 13.71 -1.07 -18.06
CA LEU A 185 14.14 0.03 -17.20
C LEU A 185 14.25 -0.41 -15.74
N VAL A 186 13.23 -1.09 -15.19
CA VAL A 186 13.23 -1.59 -13.81
C VAL A 186 14.39 -2.58 -13.60
N THR A 187 14.66 -3.44 -14.58
CA THR A 187 15.78 -4.38 -14.51
C THR A 187 17.12 -3.65 -14.55
N ASP A 188 17.28 -2.63 -15.39
CA ASP A 188 18.49 -1.80 -15.46
C ASP A 188 18.72 -1.06 -14.14
N MET A 189 17.68 -0.42 -13.59
CA MET A 189 17.71 0.26 -12.29
C MET A 189 18.13 -0.67 -11.17
N LEU A 190 17.50 -1.85 -11.07
CA LEU A 190 17.83 -2.83 -10.05
C LEU A 190 19.26 -3.40 -10.23
N THR A 191 19.70 -3.60 -11.48
CA THR A 191 21.07 -4.04 -11.79
C THR A 191 22.08 -3.04 -11.23
N LEU A 192 21.92 -1.74 -11.54
CA LEU A 192 22.78 -0.68 -11.00
C LEU A 192 22.79 -0.67 -9.47
N LEU A 193 21.60 -0.75 -8.85
CA LEU A 193 21.48 -0.70 -7.39
C LEU A 193 22.17 -1.90 -6.71
N LEU A 194 22.06 -3.09 -7.29
CA LEU A 194 22.72 -4.30 -6.78
C LEU A 194 24.25 -4.20 -6.87
N GLU A 195 24.78 -3.68 -7.97
CA GLU A 195 26.23 -3.44 -8.14
C GLU A 195 26.75 -2.41 -7.14
N GLN A 196 25.99 -1.34 -6.89
CA GLN A 196 26.35 -0.35 -5.88
C GLN A 196 26.24 -0.91 -4.45
N ALA A 197 25.24 -1.73 -4.15
CA ALA A 197 25.12 -2.41 -2.87
C ALA A 197 26.33 -3.34 -2.63
N ALA A 198 26.77 -4.07 -3.66
CA ALA A 198 27.97 -4.90 -3.60
C ALA A 198 29.23 -4.07 -3.30
N ALA A 199 29.41 -2.93 -3.98
CA ALA A 199 30.55 -2.03 -3.76
C ALA A 199 30.59 -1.41 -2.36
N GLN A 200 29.43 -1.22 -1.71
CA GLN A 200 29.36 -0.73 -0.32
C GLN A 200 29.77 -1.78 0.72
N GLY A 201 29.70 -3.07 0.38
CA GLY A 201 30.08 -4.17 1.27
C GLY A 201 29.22 -4.31 2.53
N ARG A 202 27.97 -3.83 2.50
CA ARG A 202 27.04 -3.87 3.66
C ARG A 202 25.76 -4.63 3.31
N ASN A 203 25.45 -5.69 4.06
CA ASN A 203 24.22 -6.48 3.86
C ASN A 203 22.93 -5.64 3.92
N GLN A 204 22.93 -4.55 4.70
CA GLN A 204 21.80 -3.64 4.77
C GLN A 204 21.43 -3.02 3.40
N ALA A 205 22.41 -2.74 2.53
CA ALA A 205 22.15 -2.18 1.21
C ALA A 205 21.40 -3.17 0.31
N PHE A 206 21.73 -4.47 0.41
CA PHE A 206 20.95 -5.52 -0.28
C PHE A 206 19.54 -5.66 0.29
N ALA A 207 19.39 -5.66 1.62
CA ALA A 207 18.08 -5.79 2.27
C ALA A 207 17.12 -4.64 1.89
N GLU A 208 17.65 -3.47 1.53
CA GLU A 208 16.88 -2.32 1.03
C GLU A 208 16.37 -2.53 -0.41
N LEU A 209 16.91 -3.49 -1.17
CA LEU A 209 16.52 -3.79 -2.55
C LEU A 209 15.73 -5.10 -2.64
N ILE A 210 16.24 -6.14 -1.99
CA ILE A 210 15.69 -7.50 -1.93
C ILE A 210 15.67 -7.88 -0.45
N SER A 211 14.49 -7.86 0.16
CA SER A 211 14.35 -8.08 1.61
C SER A 211 13.95 -9.51 1.97
N GLN A 212 13.46 -10.25 0.99
CA GLN A 212 12.91 -11.59 1.17
C GLN A 212 13.30 -12.47 -0.02
N ALA A 213 13.37 -13.77 0.24
CA ALA A 213 13.44 -14.79 -0.78
C ALA A 213 12.29 -15.78 -0.58
N VAL A 214 11.84 -16.36 -1.68
CA VAL A 214 10.75 -17.32 -1.72
C VAL A 214 11.19 -18.60 -2.40
N ARG A 215 10.79 -19.74 -1.85
CA ARG A 215 10.95 -21.07 -2.45
C ARG A 215 9.73 -21.46 -3.26
N LEU A 216 9.90 -22.38 -4.22
CA LEU A 216 8.80 -22.82 -5.10
C LEU A 216 7.62 -23.48 -4.35
N ASP A 217 7.83 -23.93 -3.12
CA ASP A 217 6.79 -24.43 -2.22
C ASP A 217 5.96 -23.33 -1.54
N GLY A 218 6.26 -22.06 -1.81
CA GLY A 218 5.55 -20.90 -1.27
C GLY A 218 6.12 -20.38 0.05
N GLU A 219 7.12 -21.04 0.65
CA GLU A 219 7.76 -20.53 1.87
C GLU A 219 8.55 -19.25 1.56
N VAL A 220 8.33 -18.20 2.37
CA VAL A 220 8.98 -16.90 2.22
C VAL A 220 9.60 -16.42 3.53
N GLY A 221 10.85 -16.01 3.47
CA GLY A 221 11.64 -15.59 4.64
C GLY A 221 12.49 -14.36 4.34
N ARG A 222 13.08 -13.78 5.39
CA ARG A 222 14.20 -12.85 5.20
C ARG A 222 15.36 -13.62 4.57
N CYS A 223 15.99 -13.04 3.58
CA CYS A 223 17.06 -13.69 2.83
C CYS A 223 18.45 -13.19 3.23
N ASP A 224 19.45 -14.04 3.03
CA ASP A 224 20.85 -13.64 3.00
C ASP A 224 21.31 -13.52 1.54
N LEU A 225 21.54 -12.28 1.11
CA LEU A 225 22.04 -11.95 -0.21
C LEU A 225 23.45 -11.37 -0.08
N ARG A 226 24.41 -12.03 -0.74
CA ARG A 226 25.82 -11.64 -0.72
C ARG A 226 26.50 -11.77 -2.08
N PRO A 227 27.47 -10.91 -2.40
CA PRO A 227 28.33 -11.11 -3.57
C PRO A 227 29.26 -12.31 -3.36
N ASP A 228 29.58 -13.02 -4.43
CA ASP A 228 30.47 -14.20 -4.45
C ASP A 228 31.54 -14.05 -5.55
N GLY A 229 32.12 -12.85 -5.64
CA GLY A 229 33.15 -12.46 -6.61
C GLY A 229 32.65 -12.33 -8.05
N SER A 230 32.17 -13.43 -8.63
CA SER A 230 31.68 -13.52 -10.02
C SER A 230 30.16 -13.48 -10.16
N GLY A 231 29.42 -13.30 -9.05
CA GLY A 231 27.96 -13.35 -9.04
C GLY A 231 27.39 -13.04 -7.65
N TYR A 232 26.17 -13.51 -7.41
CA TYR A 232 25.40 -13.26 -6.19
C TYR A 232 24.82 -14.55 -5.65
N VAL A 233 24.88 -14.76 -4.34
CA VAL A 233 24.29 -15.93 -3.68
C VAL A 233 23.12 -15.48 -2.81
N LEU A 234 21.95 -16.07 -3.06
CA LEU A 234 20.71 -15.85 -2.33
C LEU A 234 20.27 -17.17 -1.70
N ASP A 235 20.31 -17.26 -0.37
CA ASP A 235 19.94 -18.46 0.41
C ASP A 235 20.52 -19.78 -0.17
N GLY A 236 21.78 -19.73 -0.61
CA GLY A 236 22.53 -20.86 -1.19
C GLY A 236 22.38 -21.06 -2.70
N HIS A 237 21.48 -20.34 -3.39
CA HIS A 237 21.36 -20.37 -4.84
C HIS A 237 22.20 -19.25 -5.49
N ARG A 238 22.99 -19.60 -6.52
CA ARG A 238 23.89 -18.67 -7.21
C ARG A 238 23.27 -18.10 -8.47
N TYR A 239 23.22 -16.77 -8.53
CA TYR A 239 22.94 -15.97 -9.72
C TYR A 239 24.24 -15.49 -10.35
N PRO A 240 24.42 -15.60 -11.68
CA PRO A 240 25.69 -15.33 -12.34
C PRO A 240 26.04 -13.84 -12.47
N SER A 241 25.10 -12.92 -12.27
CA SER A 241 25.33 -11.48 -12.36
C SER A 241 24.24 -10.69 -11.64
N ALA A 242 24.45 -9.38 -11.46
CA ALA A 242 23.44 -8.47 -10.91
C ALA A 242 22.20 -8.43 -11.83
N ARG A 243 22.45 -8.44 -13.15
CA ARG A 243 21.41 -8.50 -14.17
C ARG A 243 20.56 -9.77 -14.04
N ALA A 244 21.19 -10.94 -13.91
CA ALA A 244 20.46 -12.19 -13.76
C ALA A 244 19.62 -12.25 -12.48
N LEU A 245 20.14 -11.66 -11.38
CA LEU A 245 19.37 -11.52 -10.14
C LEU A 245 18.20 -10.54 -10.29
N ALA A 246 18.39 -9.42 -10.98
CA ALA A 246 17.33 -8.46 -11.28
C ALA A 246 16.24 -9.07 -12.18
N GLU A 247 16.63 -9.84 -13.19
CA GLU A 247 15.71 -10.59 -14.05
C GLU A 247 14.92 -11.64 -13.24
N ALA A 248 15.55 -12.27 -12.25
CA ALA A 248 14.88 -13.18 -11.34
C ALA A 248 13.85 -12.48 -10.42
N VAL A 249 14.10 -11.23 -10.00
CA VAL A 249 13.07 -10.41 -9.33
C VAL A 249 11.89 -10.21 -10.27
N MET A 250 12.14 -9.92 -11.54
CA MET A 250 11.07 -9.76 -12.54
C MET A 250 10.29 -11.07 -12.81
N LEU A 251 10.83 -12.25 -12.48
CA LEU A 251 10.03 -13.49 -12.51
C LEU A 251 8.91 -13.48 -11.47
N THR A 252 9.17 -12.99 -10.26
CA THR A 252 8.12 -12.83 -9.23
C THR A 252 7.09 -11.78 -9.62
N VAL A 253 7.50 -10.72 -10.33
CA VAL A 253 6.59 -9.72 -10.89
C VAL A 253 5.68 -10.38 -11.93
N ARG A 254 6.24 -11.19 -12.84
CA ARG A 254 5.47 -11.91 -13.86
C ARG A 254 4.46 -12.89 -13.29
N ALA A 255 4.79 -13.56 -12.19
CA ALA A 255 3.85 -14.44 -11.49
C ALA A 255 2.53 -13.74 -11.08
N LEU A 256 2.51 -12.40 -11.01
CA LEU A 256 1.31 -11.63 -10.69
C LEU A 256 0.47 -11.24 -11.92
N VAL A 257 1.12 -10.97 -13.06
CA VAL A 257 0.46 -10.46 -14.28
C VAL A 257 0.22 -11.54 -15.34
N GLU A 258 1.07 -12.57 -15.38
CA GLU A 258 1.06 -13.68 -16.32
C GLU A 258 1.15 -15.02 -15.56
N PRO A 259 0.23 -15.30 -14.60
CA PRO A 259 0.37 -16.43 -13.71
C PRO A 259 0.33 -17.78 -14.42
N ALA A 260 -0.49 -17.93 -15.48
CA ALA A 260 -0.57 -19.17 -16.25
C ALA A 260 0.78 -19.56 -16.88
N ASP A 261 1.45 -18.60 -17.55
CA ASP A 261 2.75 -18.81 -18.16
C ASP A 261 3.84 -19.07 -17.12
N PHE A 262 3.77 -18.38 -15.98
CA PHE A 262 4.66 -18.61 -14.85
C PHE A 262 4.53 -20.06 -14.33
N PHE A 263 3.30 -20.52 -14.07
CA PHE A 263 3.05 -21.88 -13.56
C PHE A 263 3.36 -22.98 -14.59
N ALA A 264 3.20 -22.71 -15.89
CA ALA A 264 3.58 -23.63 -16.96
C ALA A 264 5.09 -23.94 -16.97
N ARG A 265 5.91 -23.03 -16.43
CA ARG A 265 7.38 -23.11 -16.41
C ARG A 265 7.97 -23.46 -15.06
N MET A 266 7.17 -23.89 -14.08
CA MET A 266 7.64 -24.13 -12.69
C MET A 266 8.88 -25.01 -12.60
N ARG A 267 9.03 -26.00 -13.49
CA ARG A 267 10.18 -26.92 -13.51
C ARG A 267 11.49 -26.25 -13.90
N ASP A 268 11.42 -25.15 -14.64
CA ASP A 268 12.58 -24.43 -15.16
C ASP A 268 12.96 -23.21 -14.29
N LEU A 269 12.17 -22.93 -13.25
CA LEU A 269 12.41 -21.80 -12.37
C LEU A 269 13.57 -22.07 -11.40
N PRO A 270 14.32 -21.03 -11.00
CA PRO A 270 15.23 -21.11 -9.87
C PRO A 270 14.52 -21.63 -8.60
N PRO A 271 15.18 -22.45 -7.78
CA PRO A 271 14.57 -23.00 -6.55
C PRO A 271 14.31 -21.93 -5.48
N VAL A 272 14.98 -20.78 -5.59
CA VAL A 272 14.86 -19.64 -4.68
C VAL A 272 14.74 -18.38 -5.52
N LEU A 273 13.64 -17.64 -5.40
CA LEU A 273 13.38 -16.41 -6.13
C LEU A 273 13.50 -15.19 -5.20
N PRO A 274 14.17 -14.11 -5.62
CA PRO A 274 14.24 -12.86 -4.86
C PRO A 274 12.91 -12.09 -4.92
N VAL A 275 12.54 -11.44 -3.82
CA VAL A 275 11.35 -10.57 -3.74
C VAL A 275 11.79 -9.13 -3.49
N MET A 276 11.30 -8.22 -4.33
CA MET A 276 11.54 -6.78 -4.23
C MET A 276 11.14 -6.25 -2.85
N SER A 277 11.99 -5.44 -2.23
CA SER A 277 11.70 -4.81 -0.94
C SER A 277 10.56 -3.78 -1.04
N LEU A 278 9.94 -3.49 0.11
CA LEU A 278 8.99 -2.38 0.21
C LEU A 278 9.67 -1.02 -0.01
N GLN A 279 10.92 -0.84 0.41
CA GLN A 279 11.66 0.41 0.21
C GLN A 279 11.83 0.72 -1.28
N LEU A 280 12.31 -0.25 -2.06
CA LEU A 280 12.45 -0.11 -3.51
C LEU A 280 11.08 0.11 -4.16
N THR A 281 10.07 -0.66 -3.75
CA THR A 281 8.68 -0.48 -4.22
C THR A 281 8.19 0.96 -4.02
N ASN A 282 8.42 1.57 -2.85
CA ASN A 282 7.97 2.94 -2.56
C ASN A 282 8.65 3.98 -3.45
N VAL A 283 9.94 3.81 -3.78
CA VAL A 283 10.63 4.70 -4.73
C VAL A 283 10.04 4.54 -6.13
N LEU A 284 9.82 3.29 -6.56
CA LEU A 284 9.31 2.99 -7.90
C LEU A 284 7.87 3.46 -8.11
N PHE A 285 7.01 3.53 -7.08
CA PHE A 285 5.69 4.16 -7.22
C PHE A 285 5.77 5.59 -7.78
N ALA A 286 6.74 6.36 -7.28
CA ALA A 286 6.94 7.74 -7.72
C ALA A 286 7.64 7.81 -9.08
N LEU A 287 8.74 7.07 -9.25
CA LEU A 287 9.54 7.11 -10.50
C LEU A 287 8.79 6.58 -11.72
N LEU A 288 7.88 5.61 -11.52
CA LEU A 288 7.06 5.05 -12.60
C LEU A 288 5.68 5.73 -12.71
N ASP A 289 5.56 6.93 -12.16
CA ASP A 289 4.41 7.82 -12.31
C ASP A 289 3.05 7.19 -11.92
N ALA A 290 3.02 6.39 -10.86
CA ALA A 290 1.80 5.70 -10.44
C ALA A 290 0.67 6.65 -9.97
N HIS A 291 0.92 7.95 -9.87
CA HIS A 291 -0.05 8.99 -9.50
C HIS A 291 -0.76 9.63 -10.70
N HIS A 292 -0.37 9.28 -11.93
CA HIS A 292 -1.07 9.65 -13.17
C HIS A 292 -1.40 8.38 -13.98
N PRO A 293 -2.32 7.52 -13.49
CA PRO A 293 -2.53 6.19 -14.08
C PRO A 293 -3.12 6.19 -15.51
N ASP A 294 -3.73 7.30 -15.95
CA ASP A 294 -4.21 7.50 -17.35
C ASP A 294 -3.21 8.21 -18.24
N ALA A 295 -2.18 8.84 -17.67
CA ALA A 295 -1.26 9.63 -18.45
C ALA A 295 -0.44 8.69 -19.36
N PRO A 296 -0.25 9.05 -20.63
CA PRO A 296 0.67 8.32 -21.47
C PRO A 296 2.06 8.41 -20.86
N ALA A 297 2.84 7.36 -21.10
CA ALA A 297 4.29 7.35 -20.95
C ALA A 297 4.93 8.69 -21.37
N GLY A 298 5.47 9.43 -20.41
CA GLY A 298 6.13 10.72 -20.65
C GLY A 298 7.45 10.85 -19.91
N PRO A 299 8.22 11.91 -20.19
CA PRO A 299 9.37 12.26 -19.36
C PRO A 299 8.90 12.54 -17.92
N PRO A 300 9.72 12.25 -16.90
CA PRO A 300 9.37 12.54 -15.52
C PRO A 300 9.18 14.05 -15.33
N GLU A 301 8.35 14.41 -14.34
CA GLU A 301 8.18 15.79 -13.91
C GLU A 301 9.54 16.42 -13.54
N ARG A 302 9.72 17.69 -13.92
CA ARG A 302 10.93 18.47 -13.67
C ARG A 302 10.59 19.76 -12.92
N PRO A 303 11.46 20.24 -12.02
CA PRO A 303 12.80 19.72 -11.72
C PRO A 303 12.82 18.47 -10.81
N PHE A 304 11.69 18.11 -10.21
CA PHE A 304 11.51 16.91 -9.38
C PHE A 304 10.07 16.38 -9.54
N ILE A 305 9.84 15.14 -9.11
CA ILE A 305 8.52 14.48 -9.13
C ILE A 305 7.75 14.77 -7.85
N THR A 306 6.49 15.15 -7.98
CA THR A 306 5.54 15.33 -6.88
C THR A 306 4.57 14.15 -6.80
N HIS A 307 4.98 13.09 -6.09
CA HIS A 307 4.15 11.89 -5.95
C HIS A 307 3.19 12.01 -4.76
N LEU A 308 1.88 11.98 -5.02
CA LEU A 308 0.87 11.86 -3.97
C LEU A 308 0.50 10.38 -3.76
N HIS A 309 0.31 9.96 -2.51
CA HIS A 309 -0.02 8.57 -2.17
C HIS A 309 -0.97 8.47 -0.99
N TRP A 310 -2.08 7.74 -1.13
CA TRP A 310 -2.97 7.41 -0.01
C TRP A 310 -2.40 6.26 0.82
N GLY A 311 -1.74 6.60 1.93
CA GLY A 311 -1.07 5.64 2.80
C GLY A 311 -2.02 5.00 3.82
N ALA A 312 -2.02 3.66 3.88
CA ALA A 312 -2.75 2.89 4.89
C ALA A 312 -2.10 2.97 6.29
N ARG A 313 -2.74 2.32 7.29
CA ARG A 313 -2.35 2.30 8.72
C ARG A 313 -0.86 2.11 8.98
N ALA A 314 -0.23 1.12 8.35
CA ALA A 314 1.20 0.88 8.55
C ALA A 314 2.10 1.94 7.89
N MET A 315 1.72 2.40 6.70
CA MET A 315 2.53 3.32 5.87
C MET A 315 2.50 4.75 6.41
N ALA A 316 1.30 5.31 6.59
CA ALA A 316 1.10 6.67 7.09
C ALA A 316 0.91 6.72 8.61
N GLY A 317 0.30 5.71 9.23
CA GLY A 317 -0.09 5.83 10.63
C GLY A 317 -1.16 6.92 10.85
N CYS A 318 -1.27 7.38 12.10
CA CYS A 318 -2.11 8.49 12.52
C CYS A 318 -1.39 9.25 13.65
N PRO A 319 -0.62 10.29 13.31
CA PRO A 319 -0.02 11.17 14.31
C PRO A 319 -1.09 11.83 15.20
N PRO A 320 -0.81 12.09 16.49
CA PRO A 320 0.50 11.93 17.15
C PRO A 320 0.80 10.49 17.59
N ARG A 321 -0.19 9.59 17.66
CA ARG A 321 -0.03 8.22 18.18
C ARG A 321 0.95 7.37 17.34
N ARG A 322 0.87 7.45 16.01
CA ARG A 322 1.69 6.64 15.09
C ARG A 322 2.12 7.44 13.86
N GLY A 323 3.42 7.62 13.61
CA GLY A 323 3.94 8.37 12.46
C GLY A 323 4.03 7.63 11.12
N GLY A 324 3.67 6.34 11.09
CA GLY A 324 3.88 5.47 9.92
C GLY A 324 5.35 5.05 9.75
N TYR A 325 5.62 4.12 8.82
CA TYR A 325 7.01 3.73 8.52
C TYR A 325 7.71 4.68 7.55
N LEU A 326 6.98 5.35 6.65
CA LEU A 326 7.59 6.08 5.53
C LEU A 326 8.30 7.37 5.98
N SER A 327 7.84 7.98 7.07
CA SER A 327 8.40 9.20 7.65
C SER A 327 9.60 8.95 8.58
N ARG A 328 9.90 7.68 8.91
CA ARG A 328 10.98 7.34 9.85
C ARG A 328 12.33 7.71 9.27
N ARG A 329 13.20 8.34 10.08
CA ARG A 329 14.53 8.81 9.64
C ARG A 329 15.38 7.72 8.98
N SER A 330 15.34 6.49 9.50
CA SER A 330 16.04 5.34 8.91
C SER A 330 15.50 4.99 7.53
N THR A 331 14.18 4.97 7.36
CA THR A 331 13.50 4.72 6.09
C THR A 331 13.81 5.80 5.08
N VAL A 332 13.74 7.08 5.45
CA VAL A 332 14.10 8.19 4.55
C VAL A 332 15.55 8.10 4.07
N ARG A 333 16.47 7.68 4.95
CA ARG A 333 17.87 7.44 4.56
C ARG A 333 17.99 6.32 3.52
N SER A 334 17.30 5.20 3.71
CA SER A 334 17.27 4.10 2.75
C SER A 334 16.64 4.52 1.41
N LEU A 335 15.53 5.26 1.43
CA LEU A 335 14.87 5.75 0.22
C LEU A 335 15.81 6.70 -0.56
N ARG A 336 16.53 7.60 0.11
CA ARG A 336 17.56 8.42 -0.53
C ARG A 336 18.70 7.59 -1.10
N ALA A 337 19.17 6.57 -0.38
CA ALA A 337 20.23 5.68 -0.88
C ALA A 337 19.82 4.94 -2.17
N ILE A 338 18.52 4.69 -2.36
CA ILE A 338 17.95 4.13 -3.59
C ILE A 338 17.77 5.22 -4.66
N THR A 339 17.14 6.36 -4.34
CA THR A 339 16.82 7.40 -5.32
C THR A 339 18.05 8.16 -5.83
N ASP A 340 19.07 8.38 -4.98
CA ASP A 340 20.32 9.08 -5.32
C ASP A 340 20.99 8.54 -6.59
N PRO A 341 21.34 7.25 -6.68
CA PRO A 341 21.97 6.72 -7.87
C PRO A 341 21.04 6.69 -9.08
N LEU A 342 19.73 6.44 -8.88
CA LEU A 342 18.78 6.40 -9.98
C LEU A 342 18.66 7.76 -10.66
N ALA A 343 18.45 8.83 -9.88
CA ALA A 343 18.34 10.20 -10.39
C ALA A 343 19.62 10.72 -11.07
N ARG A 344 20.78 10.09 -10.84
CA ARG A 344 22.05 10.43 -11.50
C ARG A 344 22.29 9.68 -12.81
N HIS A 345 21.73 8.48 -12.98
CA HIS A 345 22.09 7.57 -14.07
C HIS A 345 20.94 7.29 -15.05
N PHE A 346 19.70 7.66 -14.72
CA PHE A 346 18.53 7.43 -15.57
C PHE A 346 17.82 8.75 -15.86
N ASP A 347 17.56 9.03 -17.14
CA ASP A 347 16.82 10.22 -17.57
C ASP A 347 15.34 10.15 -17.15
N GLU A 348 14.84 8.93 -16.94
CA GLU A 348 13.50 8.63 -16.42
C GLU A 348 13.39 8.84 -14.90
N ALA A 349 14.50 9.08 -14.21
CA ALA A 349 14.51 9.34 -12.77
C ALA A 349 14.76 10.82 -12.46
N ALA A 350 14.10 11.30 -11.41
CA ALA A 350 14.29 12.64 -10.86
C ALA A 350 14.18 12.58 -9.32
N PRO A 351 14.66 13.62 -8.60
CA PRO A 351 14.33 13.78 -7.19
C PRO A 351 12.83 13.68 -6.93
N VAL A 352 12.43 13.23 -5.73
CA VAL A 352 11.02 12.97 -5.39
C VAL A 352 10.59 13.71 -4.13
N ALA A 353 9.52 14.49 -4.24
CA ALA A 353 8.67 14.91 -3.13
C ALA A 353 7.54 13.88 -2.97
N PHE A 354 7.62 13.03 -1.94
CA PHE A 354 6.61 12.00 -1.70
C PHE A 354 5.59 12.51 -0.68
N VAL A 355 4.43 12.97 -1.15
CA VAL A 355 3.34 13.48 -0.32
C VAL A 355 2.44 12.33 0.13
N LEU A 356 2.57 11.98 1.40
CA LEU A 356 1.81 10.91 2.05
C LEU A 356 0.49 11.46 2.62
N LEU A 357 -0.61 10.95 2.09
CA LEU A 357 -1.98 11.29 2.47
C LEU A 357 -2.53 10.21 3.42
N PRO A 358 -2.83 10.51 4.70
CA PRO A 358 -3.37 9.53 5.63
C PRO A 358 -4.79 9.09 5.23
N ALA A 359 -4.91 7.88 4.67
CA ALA A 359 -6.20 7.31 4.26
C ALA A 359 -7.17 7.11 5.44
N GLN A 360 -6.63 6.93 6.63
CA GLN A 360 -7.33 6.67 7.88
C GLN A 360 -8.25 7.82 8.29
N ALA A 361 -8.03 9.04 7.81
CA ALA A 361 -8.96 10.16 8.04
C ALA A 361 -10.39 9.78 7.60
N PHE A 362 -10.55 9.00 6.54
CA PHE A 362 -11.85 8.55 6.04
C PHE A 362 -12.50 7.44 6.86
N MET A 363 -11.81 6.90 7.87
CA MET A 363 -12.45 6.05 8.87
C MET A 363 -13.53 6.79 9.66
N LEU A 364 -13.40 8.12 9.74
CA LEU A 364 -14.34 9.03 10.38
C LEU A 364 -15.61 9.26 9.56
N CYS A 365 -15.70 8.71 8.33
CA CYS A 365 -16.88 8.77 7.48
C CYS A 365 -17.78 7.55 7.73
N PRO A 366 -18.87 7.66 8.52
CA PRO A 366 -19.74 6.53 8.86
C PRO A 366 -20.42 5.91 7.63
N PRO A 367 -20.92 4.67 7.73
CA PRO A 367 -21.71 4.08 6.67
C PRO A 367 -23.08 4.75 6.54
N SER A 368 -23.62 4.81 5.33
CA SER A 368 -24.96 5.35 5.04
C SER A 368 -26.10 4.60 5.72
N THR A 369 -25.85 3.37 6.17
CA THR A 369 -26.79 2.53 6.93
C THR A 369 -26.92 2.94 8.40
N ALA A 370 -26.06 3.84 8.90
CA ALA A 370 -26.10 4.37 10.27
C ALA A 370 -26.11 5.92 10.27
N PRO A 371 -27.18 6.57 9.79
CA PRO A 371 -27.21 8.04 9.64
C PRO A 371 -26.99 8.81 10.94
N ALA A 372 -27.43 8.26 12.09
CA ALA A 372 -27.19 8.87 13.40
C ALA A 372 -25.68 9.04 13.72
N ASP A 373 -24.82 8.16 13.20
CA ASP A 373 -23.37 8.31 13.39
C ASP A 373 -22.86 9.60 12.74
N ALA A 374 -23.42 10.02 11.59
CA ALA A 374 -22.97 11.23 10.91
C ALA A 374 -23.26 12.49 11.75
N GLU A 375 -24.44 12.58 12.36
CA GLU A 375 -24.80 13.69 13.25
C GLU A 375 -23.90 13.74 14.49
N VAL A 376 -23.62 12.57 15.07
CA VAL A 376 -22.76 12.44 16.24
C VAL A 376 -21.30 12.83 15.91
N MET A 377 -20.79 12.39 14.76
CA MET A 377 -19.44 12.74 14.28
C MET A 377 -19.33 14.24 13.94
N ALA A 378 -20.37 14.86 13.39
CA ALA A 378 -20.39 16.31 13.13
C ALA A 378 -20.24 17.13 14.42
N GLN A 379 -20.89 16.70 15.51
CA GLN A 379 -20.73 17.33 16.83
C GLN A 379 -19.28 17.25 17.34
N LEU A 380 -18.64 16.10 17.18
CA LEU A 380 -17.23 15.92 17.53
C LEU A 380 -16.33 16.83 16.67
N PHE A 381 -16.56 16.89 15.36
CA PHE A 381 -15.75 17.72 14.47
C PHE A 381 -15.87 19.20 14.78
N ALA A 382 -17.07 19.68 15.13
CA ALA A 382 -17.26 21.05 15.59
C ALA A 382 -16.43 21.35 16.85
N ALA A 383 -16.44 20.44 17.83
CA ALA A 383 -15.63 20.59 19.06
C ALA A 383 -14.12 20.59 18.77
N VAL A 384 -13.65 19.65 17.94
CA VAL A 384 -12.22 19.53 17.55
C VAL A 384 -11.77 20.76 16.77
N ARG A 385 -12.60 21.28 15.87
CA ARG A 385 -12.28 22.50 15.11
C ARG A 385 -12.18 23.72 16.01
N ALA A 386 -13.08 23.85 16.99
CA ALA A 386 -13.04 24.95 17.95
C ALA A 386 -11.80 24.88 18.86
N ALA A 387 -11.34 23.67 19.21
CA ALA A 387 -10.14 23.47 20.04
C ALA A 387 -8.83 23.67 19.27
N GLY A 388 -8.83 23.45 17.94
CA GLY A 388 -7.67 23.60 17.08
C GLY A 388 -6.81 22.33 16.94
N PRO A 389 -5.80 22.33 16.04
CA PRO A 389 -5.08 21.11 15.66
C PRO A 389 -4.29 20.43 16.79
N ASP A 390 -3.67 21.20 17.67
CA ASP A 390 -2.82 20.65 18.73
C ASP A 390 -3.63 19.99 19.86
N ALA A 391 -4.89 20.38 20.04
CA ALA A 391 -5.79 19.83 21.06
C ALA A 391 -6.75 18.75 20.51
N ALA A 392 -6.68 18.42 19.21
CA ALA A 392 -7.63 17.53 18.55
C ALA A 392 -7.71 16.14 19.19
N TYR A 393 -6.57 15.61 19.60
CA TYR A 393 -6.45 14.31 20.26
C TYR A 393 -7.15 14.31 21.64
N ASP A 394 -6.75 15.19 22.54
CA ASP A 394 -7.30 15.27 23.90
C ASP A 394 -8.79 15.63 23.90
N THR A 395 -9.21 16.49 22.97
CA THR A 395 -10.62 16.84 22.76
C THR A 395 -11.42 15.60 22.37
N THR A 396 -10.86 14.74 21.50
CA THR A 396 -11.51 13.50 21.07
C THR A 396 -11.63 12.51 22.22
N LEU A 397 -10.57 12.33 23.03
CA LEU A 397 -10.61 11.46 24.21
C LEU A 397 -11.70 11.87 25.19
N THR A 398 -11.72 13.17 25.55
CA THR A 398 -12.71 13.75 26.47
C THR A 398 -14.12 13.59 25.91
N TRP A 399 -14.30 13.82 24.61
CA TRP A 399 -15.60 13.70 23.96
C TRP A 399 -16.10 12.26 23.95
N LEU A 400 -15.22 11.28 23.67
CA LEU A 400 -15.56 9.86 23.63
C LEU A 400 -15.99 9.31 24.99
N ASP A 401 -15.43 9.81 26.09
CA ASP A 401 -15.80 9.39 27.44
C ASP A 401 -17.31 9.55 27.71
N SER A 402 -17.89 10.64 27.22
CA SER A 402 -19.32 10.95 27.43
C SER A 402 -20.25 10.52 26.28
N HIS A 403 -19.72 10.26 25.09
CA HIS A 403 -20.57 10.11 23.89
C HIS A 403 -20.34 8.82 23.09
N ARG A 404 -19.35 7.98 23.44
CA ARG A 404 -19.04 6.75 22.67
C ARG A 404 -20.24 5.86 22.41
N ASP A 405 -21.16 5.75 23.36
CA ASP A 405 -22.30 4.82 23.27
C ASP A 405 -23.42 5.35 22.38
N ARG A 406 -23.31 6.61 21.91
CA ARG A 406 -24.15 7.17 20.85
C ARG A 406 -23.72 6.70 19.45
N LEU A 407 -22.51 6.15 19.32
CA LEU A 407 -21.99 5.63 18.05
C LEU A 407 -22.38 4.17 17.86
N SER A 408 -22.71 3.80 16.63
CA SER A 408 -23.04 2.43 16.26
C SER A 408 -21.89 1.47 16.61
N PRO A 409 -22.19 0.19 16.94
CA PRO A 409 -21.16 -0.83 17.14
C PRO A 409 -20.23 -0.97 15.93
N TYR A 410 -20.75 -0.75 14.71
CA TYR A 410 -19.96 -0.86 13.49
C TYR A 410 -18.91 0.24 13.39
N LEU A 411 -19.30 1.51 13.54
CA LEU A 411 -18.34 2.62 13.50
C LEU A 411 -17.27 2.47 14.59
N ARG A 412 -17.67 2.12 15.81
CA ARG A 412 -16.72 1.84 16.90
C ARG A 412 -15.76 0.71 16.55
N GLY A 413 -16.26 -0.35 15.94
CA GLY A 413 -15.47 -1.51 15.52
C GLY A 413 -14.39 -1.19 14.49
N ARG A 414 -14.55 -0.14 13.67
CA ARG A 414 -13.54 0.24 12.66
C ARG A 414 -12.19 0.60 13.27
N PHE A 415 -12.16 1.14 14.49
CA PHE A 415 -10.92 1.63 15.11
C PHE A 415 -10.14 0.55 15.87
N ARG A 416 -10.70 -0.66 15.99
CA ARG A 416 -10.01 -1.81 16.56
C ARG A 416 -8.83 -2.26 15.69
N SER A 417 -7.84 -2.82 16.37
CA SER A 417 -6.81 -3.63 15.72
C SER A 417 -7.44 -4.94 15.23
N GLY A 418 -7.21 -5.34 13.97
CA GLY A 418 -7.78 -6.58 13.45
C GLY A 418 -7.96 -6.62 11.93
N SER A 419 -8.53 -7.73 11.44
CA SER A 419 -8.83 -7.98 10.03
C SER A 419 -9.82 -6.96 9.46
N GLY A 420 -9.77 -6.72 8.15
CA GLY A 420 -10.86 -6.00 7.46
C GLY A 420 -12.08 -6.88 7.15
N VAL A 421 -12.19 -8.02 7.85
CA VAL A 421 -13.40 -8.82 7.94
C VAL A 421 -13.91 -8.67 9.37
N PRO A 422 -15.13 -8.16 9.59
CA PRO A 422 -15.69 -8.06 10.94
C PRO A 422 -15.71 -9.42 11.65
N ALA A 423 -15.14 -9.47 12.86
CA ALA A 423 -14.98 -10.72 13.61
C ALA A 423 -16.31 -11.36 14.08
N ASP A 424 -17.40 -10.61 14.04
CA ASP A 424 -18.73 -11.12 14.43
C ASP A 424 -19.38 -12.01 13.37
N GLY A 425 -18.84 -12.03 12.14
CA GLY A 425 -19.38 -12.83 11.03
C GLY A 425 -20.80 -12.41 10.62
N THR A 426 -21.27 -11.25 11.09
CA THR A 426 -22.63 -10.77 10.83
C THR A 426 -22.73 -10.28 9.38
N PRO A 427 -23.66 -10.82 8.58
CA PRO A 427 -23.93 -10.28 7.25
C PRO A 427 -24.33 -8.81 7.33
N ARG A 428 -23.80 -8.00 6.42
CA ARG A 428 -24.08 -6.57 6.35
C ARG A 428 -24.56 -6.20 4.95
N ASP A 429 -25.43 -5.21 4.88
CA ASP A 429 -25.80 -4.59 3.61
C ASP A 429 -24.68 -3.69 3.11
N ALA A 430 -24.62 -3.49 1.80
CA ALA A 430 -23.68 -2.53 1.22
C ALA A 430 -24.00 -1.12 1.76
N ALA A 431 -22.96 -0.35 2.05
CA ALA A 431 -23.10 1.00 2.57
C ALA A 431 -22.10 1.93 1.91
N ALA A 432 -22.58 3.12 1.51
CA ALA A 432 -21.70 4.17 1.06
C ALA A 432 -21.10 4.91 2.28
N PRO A 433 -19.84 5.36 2.22
CA PRO A 433 -19.31 6.26 3.23
C PRO A 433 -19.99 7.62 3.11
N VAL A 434 -20.37 8.20 4.25
CA VAL A 434 -20.98 9.53 4.35
C VAL A 434 -19.98 10.48 4.97
N GLU A 435 -19.68 11.61 4.32
CA GLU A 435 -18.91 12.70 4.91
C GLU A 435 -19.79 13.46 5.92
N PRO A 436 -19.50 13.43 7.24
CA PRO A 436 -20.25 14.24 8.19
C PRO A 436 -20.00 15.73 7.96
N GLU A 437 -20.97 16.57 8.37
CA GLU A 437 -20.76 18.01 8.40
C GLU A 437 -19.50 18.37 9.19
N GLY A 438 -18.66 19.25 8.64
CA GLY A 438 -17.39 19.64 9.26
C GLY A 438 -16.18 18.77 8.89
N PHE A 439 -16.37 17.63 8.20
CA PHE A 439 -15.27 16.72 7.85
C PHE A 439 -14.25 17.38 6.91
N ARG A 440 -14.74 18.05 5.86
CA ARG A 440 -13.88 18.70 4.86
C ARG A 440 -13.09 19.88 5.44
N GLU A 441 -13.60 20.48 6.49
CA GLU A 441 -13.01 21.61 7.20
C GLU A 441 -11.95 21.19 8.22
N LEU A 442 -11.86 19.91 8.57
CA LEU A 442 -10.76 19.40 9.39
C LEU A 442 -9.45 19.48 8.63
N THR A 443 -8.37 19.86 9.32
CA THR A 443 -7.03 19.60 8.84
C THR A 443 -6.70 18.11 8.91
N PHE A 444 -5.77 17.64 8.08
CA PHE A 444 -5.27 16.26 8.22
C PHE A 444 -4.64 16.02 9.58
N ARG A 445 -4.00 17.02 10.19
CA ARG A 445 -3.52 16.96 11.58
C ARG A 445 -4.68 16.72 12.57
N GLN A 446 -5.78 17.48 12.44
CA GLN A 446 -6.98 17.26 13.26
C GLN A 446 -7.58 15.88 13.04
N ALA A 447 -7.83 15.49 11.79
CA ALA A 447 -8.42 14.19 11.46
C ALA A 447 -7.57 13.02 11.98
N CYS A 448 -6.23 13.10 11.87
CA CYS A 448 -5.33 12.10 12.45
C CYS A 448 -5.40 12.09 13.98
N GLY A 449 -5.49 13.26 14.63
CA GLY A 449 -5.71 13.38 16.07
C GLY A 449 -7.02 12.73 16.53
N VAL A 450 -8.11 12.91 15.77
CA VAL A 450 -9.39 12.25 16.04
C VAL A 450 -9.25 10.74 15.91
N VAL A 451 -8.73 10.23 14.79
CA VAL A 451 -8.52 8.79 14.59
C VAL A 451 -7.64 8.20 15.70
N ALA A 452 -6.56 8.89 16.08
CA ALA A 452 -5.69 8.48 17.17
C ALA A 452 -6.43 8.37 18.52
N GLY A 453 -7.35 9.30 18.83
CA GLY A 453 -8.18 9.25 20.03
C GLY A 453 -9.16 8.07 20.01
N PHE A 454 -9.78 7.79 18.85
CA PHE A 454 -10.61 6.58 18.70
C PHE A 454 -9.81 5.29 18.88
N GLU A 455 -8.62 5.21 18.29
CA GLU A 455 -7.72 4.05 18.46
C GLU A 455 -7.19 3.90 19.89
N GLU A 456 -7.18 4.97 20.70
CA GLU A 456 -6.85 4.87 22.12
C GLU A 456 -7.99 4.25 22.93
N VAL A 457 -9.21 4.75 22.72
CA VAL A 457 -10.37 4.37 23.53
C VAL A 457 -10.93 3.01 23.10
N LEU A 458 -10.84 2.68 21.80
CA LEU A 458 -11.52 1.51 21.20
C LEU A 458 -10.56 0.45 20.66
N GLY A 459 -9.26 0.76 20.54
CA GLY A 459 -8.27 0.04 19.75
C GLY A 459 -7.75 -1.28 20.30
#